data_AF-A0A2G5VLX9-F1
#
_entry.id   AF-A0A2G5VLX9-F1
#
_cell.length_a   1.000
_cell.length_b   1.000
_cell.length_c   1.000
_cell.angle_alpha   90.00
_cell.angle_beta   90.00
_cell.angle_gamma   90.00
#
_symmetry.space_group_name_H-M   'P 1'
#
loop_
_entity.id
_entity.type
_entity.pdbx_description
1 polymer ?
#
loop_
_entity_poly.entity_id
_entity_poly.type
_entity_poly.pdbx_seq_one_letter_code
_entity_poly.pdbx_strand_id
1 'polypeptide(L)'
;MLAFKLLFLLCLFNFAESCLKIRYPGPPKCECSSLLLNGGAYEEYDGTGVIPSVGSIITAPPVLVLEDEDCAVSMYCESDLELLVFDTDKTYEFLNYPADGMCDPYTQKWKMGDNEGSLITVNRLYGICWKLLNQQPPVTPAPEKKCNACSMDGIIRDMGVSAILINYEEKENSDGCKAATVTCSVADGWDCPNLNVSALVGPTVYKISQQFSENFASSVLTCSDDGQYTIGDLKPTSVWCDAPICSPKTNEPGCNSCDMAALEDTLPFGVEFQYMEDTPTAEGCLRVYAYCHRTDALICHDTEINAHNPDGMWPIATEKTEAAAATTLTCAADGKFYYDNK
;
A
#
# COMPACT_ATOMS: atom_id res chain seq x y z
N MET A 1 56.85 -42.86 1.80
CA MET A 1 55.37 -42.98 1.85
C MET A 1 54.78 -43.10 3.26
N LEU A 2 55.57 -43.20 4.35
CA LEU A 2 55.02 -43.24 5.72
C LEU A 2 54.96 -41.84 6.41
N ALA A 3 55.86 -40.92 6.07
CA ALA A 3 55.93 -39.60 6.72
C ALA A 3 54.79 -38.63 6.30
N PHE A 4 54.24 -38.79 5.08
CA PHE A 4 53.17 -37.91 4.58
C PHE A 4 51.77 -38.31 5.08
N LYS A 5 51.60 -39.56 5.56
CA LYS A 5 50.35 -40.02 6.18
C LYS A 5 50.23 -39.65 7.67
N LEU A 6 51.35 -39.36 8.34
CA LEU A 6 51.32 -38.92 9.74
C LEU A 6 50.97 -37.43 9.88
N LEU A 7 51.32 -36.60 8.89
CA LEU A 7 50.99 -35.17 8.90
C LEU A 7 49.50 -34.92 8.65
N PHE A 8 48.84 -35.78 7.86
CA PHE A 8 47.39 -35.68 7.60
C PHE A 8 46.52 -36.20 8.75
N LEU A 9 47.08 -37.04 9.64
CA LEU A 9 46.37 -37.54 10.82
C LEU A 9 46.34 -36.52 11.98
N LEU A 10 47.25 -35.53 11.98
CA LEU A 10 47.32 -34.48 13.00
C LEU A 10 46.38 -33.29 12.71
N CYS A 11 45.81 -33.18 11.51
CA CYS A 11 44.80 -32.18 11.18
C CYS A 11 43.34 -32.67 11.39
N LEU A 12 43.14 -33.93 11.77
CA LEU A 12 41.81 -34.49 12.07
C LEU A 12 41.42 -34.40 13.55
N PHE A 13 42.33 -33.89 14.39
CA PHE A 13 42.02 -33.55 15.78
C PHE A 13 42.13 -32.04 15.94
N ASN A 14 41.05 -31.41 16.40
CA ASN A 14 40.88 -29.97 16.69
C ASN A 14 40.22 -29.11 15.59
N PHE A 15 39.10 -29.57 15.03
CA PHE A 15 37.92 -28.69 15.05
C PHE A 15 37.14 -29.04 16.31
N ALA A 16 37.73 -28.72 17.46
CA ALA A 16 36.90 -28.43 18.61
C ALA A 16 35.93 -27.35 18.14
N GLU A 17 34.64 -27.55 18.38
CA GLU A 17 33.64 -26.49 18.29
C GLU A 17 34.03 -25.38 19.27
N SER A 18 34.98 -24.54 18.85
CA SER A 18 35.23 -23.25 19.46
C SER A 18 34.17 -22.27 18.94
N CYS A 19 32.90 -22.66 19.07
CA CYS A 19 31.91 -21.65 19.40
C CYS A 19 32.36 -21.15 20.77
N LEU A 20 32.89 -19.93 20.81
CA LEU A 20 32.98 -19.17 22.05
C LEU A 20 31.55 -19.14 22.62
N LYS A 21 31.23 -20.12 23.46
CA LYS A 21 30.00 -20.17 24.23
C LYS A 21 30.17 -19.11 25.30
N ILE A 22 29.98 -17.85 24.91
CA ILE A 22 29.77 -16.78 25.87
C ILE A 22 28.53 -17.23 26.61
N ARG A 23 28.72 -17.78 27.80
CA ARG A 23 27.65 -17.88 28.78
C ARG A 23 27.36 -16.43 29.14
N TYR A 24 26.52 -15.77 28.34
CA TYR A 24 25.78 -14.65 28.87
C TYR A 24 25.02 -15.26 30.05
N PRO A 25 25.26 -14.81 31.30
CA PRO A 25 24.23 -15.01 32.30
C PRO A 25 22.97 -14.45 31.63
N GLY A 26 21.95 -15.28 31.45
CA GLY A 26 20.66 -14.79 30.94
C GLY A 26 20.27 -13.54 31.72
N PRO A 27 19.50 -12.62 31.13
CA PRO A 27 19.03 -11.46 31.87
C PRO A 27 18.48 -11.90 33.24
N PRO A 28 18.72 -11.12 34.32
CA PRO A 28 18.19 -11.46 35.62
C PRO A 28 16.69 -11.78 35.54
N LYS A 29 16.18 -12.57 36.48
CA LYS A 29 14.74 -12.81 36.55
C LYS A 29 13.98 -11.48 36.64
N CYS A 30 12.81 -11.45 36.02
CA CYS A 30 11.91 -10.31 36.08
C CYS A 30 11.11 -10.37 37.38
N GLU A 31 11.52 -9.55 38.34
CA GLU A 31 10.94 -9.44 39.68
C GLU A 31 10.41 -8.02 39.91
N CYS A 32 9.96 -7.36 38.84
CA CYS A 32 9.36 -6.03 38.93
C CYS A 32 8.14 -6.04 39.85
N SER A 33 8.03 -5.02 40.69
CA SER A 33 7.01 -4.95 41.74
C SER A 33 5.63 -4.71 41.14
N SER A 34 4.67 -5.60 41.43
CA SER A 34 3.25 -5.45 41.05
C SER A 34 2.36 -5.86 42.21
N LEU A 35 1.19 -5.22 42.32
CA LEU A 35 0.21 -5.50 43.37
C LEU A 35 -1.21 -5.22 42.86
N LEU A 36 -2.14 -6.12 43.16
CA LEU A 36 -3.57 -5.99 42.81
C LEU A 36 -4.31 -5.48 44.03
N LEU A 37 -4.67 -4.20 44.02
CA LEU A 37 -5.33 -3.54 45.13
C LEU A 37 -6.84 -3.78 45.07
N ASN A 38 -7.47 -3.93 46.24
CA ASN A 38 -8.91 -4.13 46.36
C ASN A 38 -9.44 -3.46 47.64
N GLY A 39 -10.74 -3.16 47.67
CA GLY A 39 -11.40 -2.57 48.82
C GLY A 39 -10.81 -1.21 49.16
N GLY A 40 -10.51 -0.96 50.44
CA GLY A 40 -9.84 0.27 50.91
C GLY A 40 -8.30 0.18 50.93
N ALA A 41 -7.69 -0.91 50.44
CA ALA A 41 -6.23 -1.06 50.50
C ALA A 41 -5.48 -0.04 49.64
N TYR A 42 -6.14 0.58 48.66
CA TYR A 42 -5.56 1.64 47.84
C TYR A 42 -5.38 2.96 48.60
N GLU A 43 -6.10 3.17 49.71
CA GLU A 43 -6.07 4.45 50.43
C GLU A 43 -4.67 4.78 50.97
N GLU A 44 -3.84 3.77 51.24
CA GLU A 44 -2.43 3.94 51.62
C GLU A 44 -1.57 4.47 50.45
N TYR A 45 -1.98 4.18 49.21
CA TYR A 45 -1.21 4.46 47.99
C TYR A 45 -1.73 5.67 47.20
N ASP A 46 -2.99 6.07 47.38
CA ASP A 46 -3.57 7.27 46.75
C ASP A 46 -3.14 8.56 47.44
N GLY A 47 -1.83 8.83 47.43
CA GLY A 47 -1.27 10.08 47.96
C GLY A 47 -1.72 11.32 47.19
N THR A 48 -2.22 11.13 45.96
CA THR A 48 -2.74 12.18 45.07
C THR A 48 -4.20 12.52 45.31
N GLY A 49 -4.97 11.64 45.96
CA GLY A 49 -6.41 11.78 46.14
C GLY A 49 -7.20 11.73 44.83
N VAL A 50 -6.77 10.90 43.87
CA VAL A 50 -7.46 10.72 42.58
C VAL A 50 -8.83 10.06 42.81
N ILE A 51 -8.89 9.10 43.74
CA ILE A 51 -10.16 8.50 44.15
C ILE A 51 -10.77 9.39 45.24
N PRO A 52 -11.94 10.00 45.01
CA PRO A 52 -12.55 10.91 45.97
C PRO A 52 -12.92 10.14 47.26
N SER A 53 -12.69 10.73 48.42
CA SER A 53 -13.08 10.13 49.72
C SER A 53 -14.58 10.25 50.04
N VAL A 54 -15.33 10.95 49.19
CA VAL A 54 -16.76 11.23 49.37
C VAL A 54 -17.53 10.78 48.13
N GLY A 55 -18.48 9.87 48.32
CA GLY A 55 -19.34 9.32 47.26
C GLY A 55 -19.48 7.81 47.35
N SER A 56 -20.39 7.23 46.58
CA SER A 56 -20.54 5.78 46.48
C SER A 56 -19.53 5.25 45.47
N ILE A 57 -18.47 4.58 45.90
CA ILE A 57 -17.39 4.11 45.03
C ILE A 57 -17.47 2.59 44.93
N ILE A 58 -17.26 2.06 43.72
CA ILE A 58 -16.96 0.65 43.52
C ILE A 58 -15.46 0.54 43.28
N THR A 59 -14.82 -0.39 43.97
CA THR A 59 -13.47 -0.82 43.66
C THR A 59 -13.43 -2.33 43.45
N ALA A 60 -12.50 -2.78 42.62
CA ALA A 60 -12.22 -4.18 42.36
C ALA A 60 -10.72 -4.37 42.08
N PRO A 61 -10.16 -5.57 42.33
CA PRO A 61 -8.81 -5.87 41.90
C PRO A 61 -8.75 -5.97 40.37
N PRO A 62 -7.70 -5.42 39.74
CA PRO A 62 -7.47 -5.65 38.32
C PRO A 62 -7.04 -7.10 38.07
N VAL A 63 -7.20 -7.53 36.84
CA VAL A 63 -6.62 -8.76 36.32
C VAL A 63 -5.20 -8.45 35.86
N LEU A 64 -4.26 -9.33 36.22
CA LEU A 64 -2.87 -9.26 35.82
C LEU A 64 -2.49 -10.52 35.07
N VAL A 65 -2.01 -10.34 33.85
CA VAL A 65 -1.45 -11.40 33.02
C VAL A 65 0.05 -11.17 32.93
N LEU A 66 0.84 -12.13 33.40
CA LEU A 66 2.30 -12.12 33.34
C LEU A 66 2.77 -13.23 32.41
N GLU A 67 3.65 -12.88 31.47
CA GLU A 67 4.33 -13.83 30.61
C GLU A 67 5.77 -14.03 31.11
N ASP A 68 5.99 -15.10 31.87
CA ASP A 68 7.24 -15.36 32.60
C ASP A 68 8.48 -15.51 31.70
N GLU A 69 8.31 -15.87 30.42
CA GLU A 69 9.42 -16.05 29.48
C GLU A 69 9.91 -14.73 28.86
N ASP A 70 9.00 -13.75 28.69
CA ASP A 70 9.27 -12.50 27.96
C ASP A 70 9.16 -11.24 28.84
N CYS A 71 8.92 -11.42 30.14
CA CYS A 71 8.78 -10.33 31.11
C CYS A 71 7.69 -9.30 30.74
N ALA A 72 6.75 -9.73 29.90
CA ALA A 72 5.62 -8.91 29.48
C ALA A 72 4.51 -8.96 30.53
N VAL A 73 3.79 -7.87 30.64
CA VAL A 73 2.66 -7.72 31.54
C VAL A 73 1.50 -7.02 30.84
N SER A 74 0.30 -7.47 31.17
CA SER A 74 -0.94 -6.74 30.90
C SER A 74 -1.77 -6.68 32.17
N MET A 75 -2.14 -5.47 32.59
CA MET A 75 -3.04 -5.25 33.72
C MET A 75 -4.30 -4.53 33.25
N TYR A 76 -5.48 -5.05 33.55
CA TYR A 76 -6.75 -4.48 33.07
C TYR A 76 -7.94 -4.77 33.99
N CYS A 77 -9.06 -4.09 33.74
CA CYS A 77 -10.33 -4.29 34.44
C CYS A 77 -11.31 -5.13 33.60
N GLU A 78 -11.97 -6.13 34.20
CA GLU A 78 -12.92 -7.01 33.48
C GLU A 78 -14.28 -6.35 33.18
N SER A 79 -14.55 -5.19 33.76
CA SER A 79 -15.83 -4.46 33.68
C SER A 79 -15.59 -3.03 33.23
N ASP A 80 -16.64 -2.21 33.23
CA ASP A 80 -16.63 -0.79 32.88
C ASP A 80 -16.01 0.11 33.98
N LEU A 81 -15.11 -0.46 34.79
CA LEU A 81 -14.31 0.21 35.80
C LEU A 81 -13.04 0.77 35.15
N GLU A 82 -12.53 1.85 35.71
CA GLU A 82 -11.31 2.51 35.26
C GLU A 82 -10.09 1.96 36.01
N LEU A 83 -8.99 1.77 35.31
CA LEU A 83 -7.72 1.33 35.85
C LEU A 83 -6.88 2.54 36.29
N LEU A 84 -6.47 2.51 37.55
CA LEU A 84 -5.43 3.38 38.08
C LEU A 84 -4.22 2.55 38.48
N VAL A 85 -3.03 3.11 38.25
CA VAL A 85 -1.76 2.56 38.70
C VAL A 85 -1.07 3.57 39.62
N PHE A 86 -0.86 3.18 40.86
CA PHE A 86 -0.10 3.96 41.83
C PHE A 86 1.40 3.65 41.73
N ASP A 87 2.19 4.62 41.29
CA ASP A 87 3.64 4.57 41.40
C ASP A 87 4.09 5.30 42.69
N THR A 88 5.41 5.32 42.94
CA THR A 88 6.00 5.90 44.15
C THR A 88 5.60 7.35 44.41
N ASP A 89 5.57 8.19 43.37
CA ASP A 89 5.36 9.64 43.50
C ASP A 89 4.20 10.16 42.62
N LYS A 90 3.58 9.27 41.83
CA LYS A 90 2.61 9.65 40.81
C LYS A 90 1.58 8.54 40.60
N THR A 91 0.34 8.96 40.36
CA THR A 91 -0.73 8.07 39.90
C THR A 91 -0.88 8.20 38.40
N TYR A 92 -0.98 7.07 37.71
CA TYR A 92 -1.23 6.99 36.28
C TYR A 92 -2.66 6.51 36.05
N GLU A 93 -3.41 7.27 35.26
CA GLU A 93 -4.81 6.99 34.94
C GLU A 93 -4.89 6.32 33.56
N PHE A 94 -5.09 5.00 33.54
CA PHE A 94 -5.22 4.21 32.31
C PHE A 94 -6.67 4.10 31.83
N LEU A 95 -7.64 4.57 32.62
CA LEU A 95 -9.06 4.58 32.29
C LEU A 95 -9.52 3.16 31.92
N ASN A 96 -10.29 3.00 30.85
CA ASN A 96 -10.79 1.70 30.38
C ASN A 96 -9.79 0.93 29.50
N TYR A 97 -8.53 1.36 29.44
CA TYR A 97 -7.48 0.71 28.66
C TYR A 97 -6.57 -0.17 29.55
N PRO A 98 -6.02 -1.26 29.00
CA PRO A 98 -5.03 -2.07 29.71
C PRO A 98 -3.72 -1.29 29.87
N ALA A 99 -3.05 -1.50 31.01
CA ALA A 99 -1.67 -1.12 31.20
C ALA A 99 -0.78 -2.26 30.69
N ASP A 100 -0.35 -2.14 29.43
CA ASP A 100 0.54 -3.09 28.78
C ASP A 100 1.99 -2.62 28.84
N GLY A 101 2.90 -3.56 29.11
CA GLY A 101 4.30 -3.21 29.24
C GLY A 101 5.25 -4.38 29.46
N MET A 102 6.49 -4.04 29.78
CA MET A 102 7.57 -4.99 29.98
C MET A 102 8.38 -4.65 31.24
N CYS A 103 8.74 -5.66 32.02
CA CYS A 103 9.68 -5.53 33.13
C CYS A 103 11.11 -5.46 32.58
N ASP A 104 11.84 -4.40 32.92
CA ASP A 104 13.27 -4.29 32.63
C ASP A 104 14.06 -5.14 33.66
N PRO A 105 14.72 -6.24 33.25
CA PRO A 105 15.39 -7.15 34.18
C PRO A 105 16.62 -6.55 34.86
N TYR A 106 17.16 -5.43 34.37
CA TYR A 106 18.33 -4.79 34.95
C TYR A 106 17.94 -3.72 35.97
N THR A 107 16.89 -2.96 35.68
CA THR A 107 16.44 -1.90 36.57
C THR A 107 15.32 -2.34 37.52
N GLN A 108 14.67 -3.48 37.23
CA GLN A 108 13.51 -3.99 37.94
C GLN A 108 12.36 -2.97 37.99
N LYS A 109 12.18 -2.25 36.87
CA LYS A 109 11.11 -1.27 36.66
C LYS A 109 10.28 -1.65 35.45
N TRP A 110 9.03 -1.23 35.45
CA TRP A 110 8.11 -1.45 34.35
C TRP A 110 8.27 -0.35 33.29
N LYS A 111 8.29 -0.73 32.02
CA LYS A 111 8.09 0.17 30.89
C LYS A 111 6.69 -0.07 30.34
N MET A 112 5.82 0.91 30.48
CA MET A 112 4.41 0.81 30.11
C MET A 112 4.10 1.74 28.94
N GLY A 113 3.19 1.37 28.05
CA GLY A 113 2.57 2.33 27.14
C GLY A 113 1.52 3.16 27.88
N ASP A 114 1.53 4.49 27.76
CA ASP A 114 0.44 5.33 28.27
C ASP A 114 -0.72 5.45 27.27
N ASN A 115 -1.79 6.15 27.67
CA ASN A 115 -2.98 6.36 26.84
C ASN A 115 -2.72 7.23 25.58
N GLU A 116 -1.56 7.86 25.48
CA GLU A 116 -1.15 8.69 24.34
C GLU A 116 -0.20 7.94 23.40
N GLY A 117 0.11 6.66 23.70
CA GLY A 117 1.01 5.82 22.91
C GLY A 117 2.50 6.07 23.18
N SER A 118 2.84 6.82 24.24
CA SER A 118 4.21 7.03 24.69
C SER A 118 4.64 5.97 25.70
N LEU A 119 5.95 5.68 25.75
CA LEU A 119 6.50 4.77 26.75
C LEU A 119 6.87 5.52 28.04
N ILE A 120 6.23 5.14 29.13
CA ILE A 120 6.52 5.63 30.48
C ILE A 120 7.27 4.57 31.30
N THR A 121 8.03 5.01 32.30
CA THR A 121 8.66 4.11 33.28
C THR A 121 7.95 4.21 34.61
N VAL A 122 7.51 3.08 35.14
CA VAL A 122 6.77 2.96 36.40
C VAL A 122 7.60 2.10 37.36
N ASN A 123 7.84 2.58 38.57
CA ASN A 123 8.67 1.85 39.54
C ASN A 123 7.89 0.68 40.18
N ARG A 124 6.56 0.82 40.35
CA ARG A 124 5.69 -0.22 40.90
C ARG A 124 4.33 -0.22 40.19
N LEU A 125 3.88 -1.39 39.74
CA LEU A 125 2.61 -1.56 39.04
C LEU A 125 1.51 -1.93 40.05
N TYR A 126 1.10 -0.97 40.89
CA TYR A 126 0.09 -1.19 41.92
C TYR A 126 -1.26 -0.72 41.40
N GLY A 127 -2.06 -1.66 40.90
CA GLY A 127 -3.27 -1.34 40.16
C GLY A 127 -4.55 -1.48 40.99
N ILE A 128 -5.54 -0.64 40.70
CA ILE A 128 -6.92 -0.79 41.16
C ILE A 128 -7.90 -0.50 40.03
N CYS A 129 -9.01 -1.24 40.00
CA CYS A 129 -10.17 -0.89 39.19
C CYS A 129 -11.15 -0.11 40.05
N TRP A 130 -11.62 1.05 39.59
CA TRP A 130 -12.55 1.88 40.36
C TRP A 130 -13.61 2.56 39.50
N LYS A 131 -14.70 3.01 40.16
CA LYS A 131 -15.75 3.84 39.56
C LYS A 131 -16.57 4.54 40.62
N LEU A 132 -17.00 5.77 40.36
CA LEU A 132 -17.92 6.51 41.23
C LEU A 132 -19.38 6.28 40.79
N LEU A 133 -20.19 5.59 41.61
CA LEU A 133 -21.58 5.22 41.32
C LEU A 133 -22.55 6.41 41.22
N ASN A 134 -22.21 7.54 41.84
CA ASN A 134 -23.02 8.76 41.81
C ASN A 134 -22.40 9.85 40.92
N GLN A 135 -21.42 9.50 40.09
CA GLN A 135 -21.17 10.32 38.92
C GLN A 135 -22.42 10.22 38.05
N GLN A 136 -23.20 11.32 38.04
CA GLN A 136 -23.51 11.89 36.73
C GLN A 136 -22.17 11.85 35.98
N PRO A 137 -22.08 11.17 34.82
CA PRO A 137 -20.82 11.05 34.10
C PRO A 137 -20.16 12.42 34.14
N PRO A 138 -18.83 12.52 34.29
CA PRO A 138 -18.16 13.81 34.22
C PRO A 138 -18.87 14.59 33.13
N VAL A 139 -19.36 15.79 33.42
CA VAL A 139 -19.67 16.70 32.34
C VAL A 139 -18.30 17.08 31.78
N THR A 140 -17.66 16.12 31.11
CA THR A 140 -16.90 16.35 29.90
C THR A 140 -17.79 17.36 29.18
N PRO A 141 -17.34 18.60 28.94
CA PRO A 141 -18.03 19.39 27.92
C PRO A 141 -18.22 18.43 26.77
N ALA A 142 -19.48 18.19 26.36
CA ALA A 142 -19.82 17.20 25.34
C ALA A 142 -18.72 17.28 24.28
N PRO A 143 -17.97 16.17 24.02
CA PRO A 143 -16.67 16.24 23.35
C PRO A 143 -16.84 17.19 22.20
N GLU A 144 -16.19 18.34 22.32
CA GLU A 144 -16.51 19.51 21.51
C GLU A 144 -16.52 19.03 20.07
N LYS A 145 -17.67 19.05 19.38
CA LYS A 145 -17.89 18.26 18.16
C LYS A 145 -16.76 18.55 17.16
N LYS A 146 -15.71 17.71 17.11
CA LYS A 146 -14.50 17.99 16.30
C LYS A 146 -14.67 17.52 14.87
N CYS A 147 -15.90 17.17 14.48
CA CYS A 147 -16.20 16.65 13.17
C CYS A 147 -15.99 17.68 12.03
N ASN A 148 -15.66 18.93 12.33
CA ASN A 148 -15.24 19.94 11.35
C ASN A 148 -13.72 20.15 11.29
N ALA A 149 -12.96 19.56 12.22
CA ALA A 149 -11.54 19.80 12.40
C ALA A 149 -10.62 18.78 11.69
N CYS A 150 -11.17 17.73 11.08
CA CYS A 150 -10.35 16.78 10.33
C CYS A 150 -9.60 17.46 9.17
N SER A 151 -8.43 16.90 8.82
CA SER A 151 -7.66 17.28 7.65
C SER A 151 -7.11 16.05 6.94
N MET A 152 -7.32 15.97 5.63
CA MET A 152 -6.77 14.92 4.79
C MET A 152 -5.26 15.00 4.68
N ASP A 153 -4.63 16.18 4.83
CA ASP A 153 -3.16 16.32 4.77
C ASP A 153 -2.42 15.44 5.79
N GLY A 154 -3.07 15.12 6.91
CA GLY A 154 -2.49 14.23 7.93
C GLY A 154 -2.41 12.76 7.51
N ILE A 155 -3.37 12.30 6.69
CA ILE A 155 -3.57 10.87 6.39
C ILE A 155 -3.39 10.53 4.90
N ILE A 156 -3.55 11.48 3.98
CA ILE A 156 -3.35 11.25 2.56
C ILE A 156 -1.87 10.93 2.30
N ARG A 157 -1.61 9.94 1.46
CA ARG A 157 -0.26 9.58 1.03
C ARG A 157 -0.20 9.46 -0.49
N ASP A 158 0.69 10.24 -1.07
CA ASP A 158 1.16 10.03 -2.43
C ASP A 158 2.30 9.01 -2.39
N MET A 159 2.11 7.90 -3.10
CA MET A 159 3.11 6.82 -3.19
C MET A 159 4.25 7.14 -4.17
N GLY A 160 4.22 8.30 -4.83
CA GLY A 160 5.27 8.76 -5.74
C GLY A 160 5.28 8.03 -7.08
N VAL A 161 4.16 7.39 -7.45
CA VAL A 161 4.01 6.68 -8.72
C VAL A 161 3.41 7.63 -9.75
N SER A 162 4.20 8.06 -10.75
CA SER A 162 3.75 9.03 -11.76
C SER A 162 2.55 8.57 -12.60
N ALA A 163 2.26 7.27 -12.64
CA ALA A 163 1.12 6.68 -13.33
C ALA A 163 -0.21 6.84 -12.56
N ILE A 164 -0.16 7.08 -11.24
CA ILE A 164 -1.33 7.10 -10.36
C ILE A 164 -1.41 8.45 -9.69
N LEU A 165 -2.52 9.15 -9.88
CA LEU A 165 -2.78 10.45 -9.30
C LEU A 165 -3.78 10.31 -8.15
N ILE A 166 -3.47 10.92 -7.03
CA ILE A 166 -4.37 11.03 -5.88
C ILE A 166 -4.76 12.50 -5.70
N ASN A 167 -6.05 12.74 -5.52
CA ASN A 167 -6.59 14.04 -5.15
C ASN A 167 -7.66 13.88 -4.07
N TYR A 168 -7.94 14.95 -3.33
CA TYR A 168 -9.04 14.97 -2.38
C TYR A 168 -9.75 16.32 -2.36
N GLU A 169 -11.03 16.28 -2.01
CA GLU A 169 -11.83 17.49 -1.74
C GLU A 169 -12.50 17.36 -0.38
N GLU A 170 -12.34 18.38 0.47
CA GLU A 170 -13.00 18.47 1.76
C GLU A 170 -14.18 19.43 1.69
N LYS A 171 -15.33 19.01 2.23
CA LYS A 171 -16.54 19.82 2.25
C LYS A 171 -17.30 19.65 3.56
N GLU A 172 -17.82 20.74 4.08
CA GLU A 172 -18.74 20.71 5.22
C GLU A 172 -20.16 20.36 4.75
N ASN A 173 -20.75 19.36 5.41
CA ASN A 173 -22.11 18.91 5.19
C ASN A 173 -23.11 19.80 5.96
N SER A 174 -24.40 19.63 5.68
CA SER A 174 -25.48 20.40 6.34
C SER A 174 -25.58 20.19 7.85
N ASP A 175 -24.96 19.15 8.39
CA ASP A 175 -24.88 18.83 9.83
C ASP A 175 -23.66 19.47 10.52
N GLY A 176 -22.90 20.30 9.78
CA GLY A 176 -21.69 20.97 10.25
C GLY A 176 -20.45 20.08 10.31
N CYS A 177 -20.55 18.81 9.88
CA CYS A 177 -19.40 17.90 9.83
C CYS A 177 -18.75 17.90 8.45
N LYS A 178 -17.43 17.76 8.44
CA LYS A 178 -16.64 17.67 7.24
C LYS A 178 -16.69 16.24 6.68
N ALA A 179 -16.82 16.13 5.37
CA ALA A 179 -16.55 14.92 4.62
C ALA A 179 -15.42 15.18 3.62
N ALA A 180 -14.61 14.16 3.37
CA ALA A 180 -13.58 14.18 2.36
C ALA A 180 -13.92 13.18 1.25
N THR A 181 -13.89 13.63 0.00
CA THR A 181 -13.95 12.74 -1.16
C THR A 181 -12.53 12.54 -1.66
N VAL A 182 -12.03 11.32 -1.55
CA VAL A 182 -10.73 10.92 -2.10
C VAL A 182 -10.96 10.35 -3.49
N THR A 183 -10.12 10.78 -4.43
CA THR A 183 -10.20 10.38 -5.83
C THR A 183 -8.83 9.88 -6.30
N CYS A 184 -8.84 8.70 -6.89
CA CYS A 184 -7.72 8.11 -7.61
C CYS A 184 -8.00 8.17 -9.10
N SER A 185 -7.02 8.60 -9.89
CA SER A 185 -7.07 8.53 -11.35
C SER A 185 -5.76 8.02 -11.95
N VAL A 186 -5.84 7.47 -13.15
CA VAL A 186 -4.67 7.02 -13.93
C VAL A 186 -4.20 8.18 -14.82
N ALA A 187 -2.89 8.41 -14.85
CA ALA A 187 -2.29 9.41 -15.74
C ALA A 187 -2.38 8.97 -17.22
N ASP A 188 -2.41 9.94 -18.13
CA ASP A 188 -2.45 9.66 -19.57
C ASP A 188 -1.27 8.79 -20.02
N GLY A 189 -1.54 7.85 -20.93
CA GLY A 189 -0.53 6.93 -21.44
C GLY A 189 -0.21 5.75 -20.52
N TRP A 190 -0.97 5.52 -19.46
CA TRP A 190 -0.86 4.35 -18.59
C TRP A 190 -2.12 3.50 -18.56
N ASP A 191 -1.95 2.20 -18.43
CA ASP A 191 -2.97 1.21 -18.16
C ASP A 191 -2.68 0.57 -16.80
N CYS A 192 -3.60 0.77 -15.86
CA CYS A 192 -3.46 0.42 -14.45
C CYS A 192 -4.71 -0.33 -13.97
N PRO A 193 -4.85 -1.62 -14.29
CA PRO A 193 -6.03 -2.39 -13.88
C PRO A 193 -6.12 -2.47 -12.35
N ASN A 194 -7.37 -2.54 -11.86
CA ASN A 194 -7.71 -2.66 -10.43
C ASN A 194 -7.30 -1.45 -9.56
N LEU A 195 -7.35 -0.24 -10.14
CA LEU A 195 -7.20 0.99 -9.39
C LEU A 195 -8.21 1.04 -8.23
N ASN A 196 -7.72 1.34 -7.04
CA ASN A 196 -8.53 1.43 -5.83
C ASN A 196 -8.01 2.52 -4.88
N VAL A 197 -8.93 3.10 -4.11
CA VAL A 197 -8.61 3.79 -2.85
C VAL A 197 -8.38 2.74 -1.76
N SER A 198 -7.20 2.78 -1.14
CA SER A 198 -6.78 1.92 -0.03
C SER A 198 -6.59 2.73 1.24
N ALA A 199 -6.77 2.07 2.38
CA ALA A 199 -6.63 2.64 3.72
C ALA A 199 -5.89 1.72 4.67
N LEU A 200 -5.06 2.27 5.55
CA LEU A 200 -4.40 1.55 6.64
C LEU A 200 -5.18 1.77 7.94
N VAL A 201 -5.62 0.69 8.57
CA VAL A 201 -6.34 0.71 9.86
C VAL A 201 -5.59 -0.24 10.80
N GLY A 202 -4.88 0.32 11.78
CA GLY A 202 -3.95 -0.45 12.59
C GLY A 202 -2.88 -1.13 11.71
N PRO A 203 -2.69 -2.47 11.81
CA PRO A 203 -1.73 -3.20 10.99
C PRO A 203 -2.28 -3.68 9.63
N THR A 204 -3.54 -3.37 9.29
CA THR A 204 -4.24 -3.99 8.15
C THR A 204 -4.61 -2.96 7.07
N VAL A 205 -4.43 -3.36 5.81
CA VAL A 205 -4.81 -2.58 4.63
C VAL A 205 -6.20 -2.99 4.14
N TYR A 206 -7.07 -2.02 3.93
CA TYR A 206 -8.43 -2.19 3.42
C TYR A 206 -8.60 -1.48 2.08
N LYS A 207 -9.29 -2.13 1.13
CA LYS A 207 -9.79 -1.47 -0.08
C LYS A 207 -11.13 -0.82 0.25
N ILE A 208 -11.20 0.50 0.10
CA ILE A 208 -12.34 1.31 0.59
C ILE A 208 -13.10 2.01 -0.54
N SER A 209 -12.82 1.68 -1.80
CA SER A 209 -13.47 2.31 -2.95
C SER A 209 -14.99 2.07 -2.95
N GLN A 210 -15.76 3.15 -3.02
CA GLN A 210 -17.23 3.12 -3.12
C GLN A 210 -17.70 3.28 -4.57
N GLN A 211 -16.92 3.99 -5.39
CA GLN A 211 -17.15 4.15 -6.82
C GLN A 211 -15.88 3.79 -7.56
N PHE A 212 -16.00 3.06 -8.68
CA PHE A 212 -14.85 2.70 -9.50
C PHE A 212 -15.23 2.50 -10.97
N SER A 213 -14.26 2.76 -11.83
CA SER A 213 -14.23 2.40 -13.25
C SER A 213 -12.78 2.06 -13.61
N GLU A 214 -12.52 1.78 -14.89
CA GLU A 214 -11.19 1.36 -15.37
C GLU A 214 -10.04 2.31 -14.95
N ASN A 215 -10.26 3.63 -15.00
CA ASN A 215 -9.21 4.63 -14.73
C ASN A 215 -9.54 5.55 -13.54
N PHE A 216 -10.51 5.17 -12.71
CA PHE A 216 -11.00 6.01 -11.63
C PHE A 216 -11.45 5.17 -10.45
N ALA A 217 -11.10 5.59 -9.24
CA ALA A 217 -11.69 5.07 -8.01
C ALA A 217 -11.93 6.23 -7.04
N SER A 218 -13.01 6.15 -6.26
CA SER A 218 -13.33 7.17 -5.27
C SER A 218 -13.94 6.58 -4.02
N SER A 219 -13.71 7.26 -2.90
CA SER A 219 -14.25 6.94 -1.59
C SER A 219 -14.59 8.21 -0.82
N VAL A 220 -15.68 8.20 -0.07
CA VAL A 220 -16.05 9.29 0.84
C VAL A 220 -15.75 8.88 2.27
N LEU A 221 -14.98 9.71 2.98
CA LEU A 221 -14.71 9.59 4.40
C LEU A 221 -15.46 10.67 5.16
N THR A 222 -16.00 10.32 6.32
CA THR A 222 -16.73 11.26 7.19
C THR A 222 -15.89 11.57 8.42
N CYS A 223 -15.72 12.85 8.73
CA CYS A 223 -15.05 13.26 9.95
C CYS A 223 -15.97 12.98 11.14
N SER A 224 -15.49 12.19 12.09
CA SER A 224 -16.20 11.84 13.32
C SER A 224 -16.03 12.91 14.40
N ASP A 225 -16.84 12.85 15.45
CA ASP A 225 -16.82 13.82 16.55
C ASP A 225 -15.50 13.83 17.34
N ASP A 226 -14.68 12.79 17.20
CA ASP A 226 -13.32 12.69 17.75
C ASP A 226 -12.24 13.41 16.90
N GLY A 227 -12.62 13.99 15.75
CA GLY A 227 -11.72 14.70 14.85
C GLY A 227 -10.89 13.77 13.95
N GLN A 228 -11.31 12.52 13.77
CA GLN A 228 -10.71 11.58 12.83
C GLN A 228 -11.64 11.25 11.67
N TYR A 229 -11.08 11.04 10.48
CA TYR A 229 -11.84 10.53 9.35
C TYR A 229 -12.19 9.06 9.55
N THR A 230 -13.38 8.69 9.10
CA THR A 230 -13.93 7.35 9.22
C THR A 230 -14.61 6.91 7.93
N ILE A 231 -14.66 5.61 7.70
CA ILE A 231 -15.48 5.00 6.64
C ILE A 231 -16.13 3.73 7.18
N GLY A 232 -17.45 3.77 7.36
CA GLY A 232 -18.14 2.75 8.17
C GLY A 232 -17.53 2.71 9.58
N ASP A 233 -17.12 1.52 10.02
CA ASP A 233 -16.49 1.31 11.33
C ASP A 233 -14.96 1.47 11.32
N LEU A 234 -14.37 1.81 10.16
CA LEU A 234 -12.93 1.90 10.00
C LEU A 234 -12.43 3.31 10.32
N LYS A 235 -11.32 3.39 11.09
CA LYS A 235 -10.58 4.62 11.42
C LYS A 235 -9.20 4.61 10.75
N PRO A 236 -9.10 5.06 9.49
CA PRO A 236 -7.84 5.03 8.77
C PRO A 236 -6.80 6.02 9.30
N THR A 237 -5.56 5.57 9.43
CA THR A 237 -4.39 6.42 9.74
C THR A 237 -3.65 6.85 8.48
N SER A 238 -3.90 6.18 7.35
CA SER A 238 -3.33 6.50 6.04
C SER A 238 -4.31 6.13 4.93
N VAL A 239 -4.38 6.94 3.88
CA VAL A 239 -5.20 6.72 2.67
C VAL A 239 -4.36 6.99 1.43
N TRP A 240 -4.38 6.08 0.46
CA TRP A 240 -3.62 6.20 -0.79
C TRP A 240 -4.35 5.54 -1.97
N CYS A 241 -3.85 5.78 -3.17
CA CYS A 241 -4.26 5.08 -4.38
C CYS A 241 -3.36 3.89 -4.63
N ASP A 242 -3.96 2.73 -4.85
CA ASP A 242 -3.26 1.48 -5.12
C ASP A 242 -3.71 0.90 -6.47
N ALA A 243 -2.75 0.59 -7.31
CA ALA A 243 -2.93 -0.24 -8.50
C ALA A 243 -1.73 -1.17 -8.60
N PRO A 244 -1.88 -2.46 -8.25
CA PRO A 244 -0.75 -3.39 -8.10
C PRO A 244 -0.04 -3.68 -9.43
N ILE A 245 -0.69 -3.38 -10.57
CA ILE A 245 -0.13 -3.55 -11.90
C ILE A 245 -0.40 -2.26 -12.67
N CYS A 246 0.66 -1.63 -13.15
CA CYS A 246 0.61 -0.48 -14.05
C CYS A 246 1.65 -0.67 -15.15
N SER A 247 1.25 -0.45 -16.40
CA SER A 247 2.13 -0.45 -17.56
C SER A 247 1.86 0.78 -18.43
N PRO A 248 2.86 1.31 -19.13
CA PRO A 248 2.60 2.27 -20.20
C PRO A 248 1.60 1.65 -21.18
N LYS A 249 0.57 2.39 -21.57
CA LYS A 249 -0.30 2.01 -22.69
C LYS A 249 0.61 1.81 -23.89
N THR A 250 0.63 0.60 -24.42
CA THR A 250 1.14 0.34 -25.75
C THR A 250 0.18 1.03 -26.72
N ASN A 251 0.47 2.28 -27.06
CA ASN A 251 -0.15 2.96 -28.20
C ASN A 251 0.38 2.38 -29.53
N GLU A 252 0.85 1.14 -29.54
CA GLU A 252 1.21 0.47 -30.77
C GLU A 252 -0.10 0.07 -31.45
N PRO A 253 -0.40 0.66 -32.62
CA PRO A 253 -1.57 0.28 -33.38
C PRO A 253 -1.40 -1.21 -33.67
N GLY A 254 -2.21 -2.08 -33.04
CA GLY A 254 -2.08 -3.53 -33.21
C GLY A 254 -2.11 -3.91 -34.69
N CYS A 255 -1.68 -5.13 -35.04
CA CYS A 255 -1.41 -5.53 -36.43
C CYS A 255 -2.62 -5.59 -37.41
N ASN A 256 -3.74 -4.98 -37.04
CA ASN A 256 -4.94 -4.77 -37.84
C ASN A 256 -5.27 -3.28 -38.08
N SER A 257 -4.34 -2.38 -37.75
CA SER A 257 -4.60 -0.93 -37.76
C SER A 257 -3.68 -0.13 -38.68
N CYS A 258 -2.87 -0.80 -39.50
CA CYS A 258 -2.13 -0.15 -40.57
C CYS A 258 -3.09 0.39 -41.63
N ASP A 259 -2.82 1.61 -42.12
CA ASP A 259 -3.63 2.28 -43.14
C ASP A 259 -2.85 2.38 -44.45
N MET A 260 -3.32 1.69 -45.50
CA MET A 260 -2.71 1.75 -46.83
C MET A 260 -2.94 3.09 -47.53
N ALA A 261 -4.04 3.78 -47.23
CA ALA A 261 -4.32 5.07 -47.84
C ALA A 261 -3.29 6.13 -47.40
N ALA A 262 -2.71 5.96 -46.19
CA ALA A 262 -1.62 6.80 -45.70
C ALA A 262 -0.29 6.62 -46.45
N LEU A 263 -0.15 5.55 -47.25
CA LEU A 263 1.05 5.27 -48.04
C LEU A 263 0.94 5.72 -49.50
N GLU A 264 -0.21 6.27 -49.92
CA GLU A 264 -0.40 6.77 -51.28
C GLU A 264 0.45 8.04 -51.51
N ASP A 265 1.32 8.00 -52.52
CA ASP A 265 2.12 9.14 -52.98
C ASP A 265 1.64 9.60 -54.38
N THR A 266 2.14 10.74 -54.84
CA THR A 266 1.83 11.30 -56.15
C THR A 266 2.38 10.39 -57.25
N LEU A 267 1.48 9.70 -57.96
CA LEU A 267 1.85 8.79 -59.04
C LEU A 267 2.16 9.52 -60.35
N PRO A 268 3.06 8.97 -61.19
CA PRO A 268 3.26 9.44 -62.56
C PRO A 268 1.98 9.33 -63.41
N PHE A 269 1.89 10.15 -64.46
CA PHE A 269 0.78 10.07 -65.41
C PHE A 269 0.70 8.67 -66.05
N GLY A 270 -0.51 8.11 -66.13
CA GLY A 270 -0.76 6.81 -66.74
C GLY A 270 -0.40 5.61 -65.83
N VAL A 271 -0.28 5.83 -64.52
CA VAL A 271 0.01 4.80 -63.51
C VAL A 271 -1.06 4.84 -62.41
N GLU A 272 -1.57 3.69 -62.02
CA GLU A 272 -2.48 3.52 -60.88
C GLU A 272 -1.88 2.58 -59.83
N PHE A 273 -2.03 2.97 -58.57
CA PHE A 273 -1.71 2.15 -57.40
C PHE A 273 -3.01 1.68 -56.76
N GLN A 274 -3.12 0.38 -56.54
CA GLN A 274 -4.29 -0.27 -55.98
C GLN A 274 -3.84 -1.33 -54.99
N TYR A 275 -4.73 -1.66 -54.06
CA TYR A 275 -4.46 -2.69 -53.06
C TYR A 275 -5.72 -3.47 -52.72
N MET A 276 -5.52 -4.70 -52.28
CA MET A 276 -6.58 -5.55 -51.76
C MET A 276 -6.11 -6.22 -50.48
N GLU A 277 -7.00 -6.31 -49.50
CA GLU A 277 -6.75 -7.09 -48.30
C GLU A 277 -6.67 -8.58 -48.68
N ASP A 278 -5.56 -9.23 -48.32
CA ASP A 278 -5.36 -10.66 -48.47
C ASP A 278 -5.86 -11.38 -47.20
N THR A 279 -5.98 -12.71 -47.28
CA THR A 279 -6.22 -13.57 -46.13
C THR A 279 -5.22 -13.28 -44.98
N PRO A 280 -5.72 -13.02 -43.76
CA PRO A 280 -4.87 -12.78 -42.60
C PRO A 280 -3.87 -13.93 -42.36
N THR A 281 -2.74 -13.62 -41.74
CA THR A 281 -1.78 -14.66 -41.31
C THR A 281 -2.43 -15.64 -40.33
N ALA A 282 -1.76 -16.77 -40.04
CA ALA A 282 -2.16 -17.67 -38.96
C ALA A 282 -2.23 -16.97 -37.58
N GLU A 283 -1.54 -15.83 -37.44
CA GLU A 283 -1.51 -14.95 -36.26
C GLU A 283 -2.61 -13.86 -36.31
N GLY A 284 -3.36 -13.77 -37.41
CA GLY A 284 -4.51 -12.86 -37.55
C GLY A 284 -4.16 -11.41 -37.92
N CYS A 285 -2.95 -11.15 -38.40
CA CYS A 285 -2.53 -9.81 -38.81
C CYS A 285 -2.95 -9.47 -40.24
N LEU A 286 -3.26 -8.19 -40.47
CA LEU A 286 -3.63 -7.65 -41.77
C LEU A 286 -2.51 -7.86 -42.79
N ARG A 287 -2.85 -8.48 -43.92
CA ARG A 287 -1.99 -8.60 -45.10
C ARG A 287 -2.64 -7.88 -46.26
N VAL A 288 -1.83 -7.20 -47.05
CA VAL A 288 -2.28 -6.44 -48.22
C VAL A 288 -1.45 -6.84 -49.42
N TYR A 289 -2.13 -7.16 -50.52
CA TYR A 289 -1.51 -7.28 -51.83
C TYR A 289 -1.59 -5.91 -52.52
N ALA A 290 -0.44 -5.24 -52.63
CA ALA A 290 -0.30 -3.93 -53.24
C ALA A 290 0.21 -4.10 -54.67
N TYR A 291 -0.43 -3.45 -55.62
CA TYR A 291 -0.05 -3.52 -57.03
C TYR A 291 -0.11 -2.15 -57.70
N CYS A 292 0.82 -1.94 -58.61
CA CYS A 292 0.94 -0.74 -59.40
C CYS A 292 0.95 -1.16 -60.87
N HIS A 293 0.13 -0.51 -61.70
CA HIS A 293 0.03 -0.86 -63.11
C HIS A 293 -0.17 0.37 -63.99
N ARG A 294 0.21 0.25 -65.26
CA ARG A 294 -0.05 1.28 -66.26
C ARG A 294 -1.50 1.23 -66.73
N THR A 295 -2.10 2.40 -66.91
CA THR A 295 -3.45 2.56 -67.44
C THR A 295 -3.48 3.00 -68.90
N ASP A 296 -2.32 3.17 -69.52
CA ASP A 296 -2.15 3.46 -70.94
C ASP A 296 -1.48 2.30 -71.68
N ALA A 297 -1.29 2.46 -73.00
CA ALA A 297 -0.71 1.43 -73.85
C ALA A 297 0.83 1.43 -73.87
N LEU A 298 1.49 2.17 -72.97
CA LEU A 298 2.95 2.21 -72.90
C LEU A 298 3.48 0.99 -72.13
N ILE A 299 4.72 0.60 -72.44
CA ILE A 299 5.46 -0.45 -71.72
C ILE A 299 6.74 0.15 -71.13
N CYS A 300 7.09 -0.27 -69.93
CA CYS A 300 8.29 0.12 -69.21
C CYS A 300 9.38 -0.93 -69.39
N HIS A 301 10.64 -0.49 -69.47
CA HIS A 301 11.79 -1.40 -69.42
C HIS A 301 11.94 -2.05 -68.05
N ASP A 302 11.56 -1.32 -67.00
CA ASP A 302 11.54 -1.80 -65.62
C ASP A 302 10.33 -1.22 -64.88
N THR A 303 9.70 -2.03 -64.04
CA THR A 303 8.58 -1.65 -63.19
C THR A 303 8.89 -2.06 -61.76
N GLU A 304 8.70 -1.15 -60.82
CA GLU A 304 9.10 -1.34 -59.44
C GLU A 304 8.09 -0.67 -58.49
N ILE A 305 7.97 -1.23 -57.29
CA ILE A 305 7.34 -0.55 -56.14
C ILE A 305 8.48 -0.19 -55.20
N ASN A 306 8.60 1.09 -54.83
CA ASN A 306 9.65 1.55 -53.92
C ASN A 306 9.03 1.94 -52.58
N ALA A 307 9.53 1.37 -51.48
CA ALA A 307 9.26 1.85 -50.13
C ALA A 307 10.15 3.06 -49.83
N HIS A 308 9.55 4.14 -49.32
CA HIS A 308 10.30 5.31 -48.87
C HIS A 308 10.39 5.31 -47.34
N ASN A 309 11.59 5.03 -46.84
CA ASN A 309 11.93 5.09 -45.42
C ASN A 309 12.81 6.32 -45.13
N PRO A 310 12.95 6.75 -43.87
CA PRO A 310 13.81 7.88 -43.51
C PRO A 310 15.29 7.73 -43.94
N ASP A 311 15.76 6.49 -44.14
CA ASP A 311 17.12 6.15 -44.54
C ASP A 311 17.29 6.00 -46.06
N GLY A 312 16.20 5.99 -46.84
CA GLY A 312 16.25 5.94 -48.30
C GLY A 312 15.03 5.28 -48.95
N MET A 313 15.11 5.14 -50.28
CA MET A 313 14.13 4.41 -51.08
C MET A 313 14.64 3.01 -51.41
N TRP A 314 13.77 2.02 -51.26
CA TRP A 314 14.11 0.59 -51.42
C TRP A 314 13.12 -0.11 -52.34
N PRO A 315 13.58 -0.89 -53.34
CA PRO A 315 12.71 -1.68 -54.20
C PRO A 315 12.11 -2.88 -53.44
N ILE A 316 10.79 -3.09 -53.56
CA ILE A 316 10.04 -4.12 -52.81
C ILE A 316 9.11 -4.99 -53.68
N ALA A 317 9.04 -4.79 -55.01
CA ALA A 317 8.17 -5.63 -55.83
C ALA A 317 8.69 -7.07 -55.96
N THR A 318 7.81 -8.03 -55.70
CA THR A 318 8.08 -9.48 -55.84
C THR A 318 7.62 -10.00 -57.19
N GLU A 319 6.63 -9.36 -57.79
CA GLU A 319 6.06 -9.73 -59.08
C GLU A 319 6.19 -8.54 -60.03
N LYS A 320 6.72 -8.78 -61.24
CA LYS A 320 7.01 -7.72 -62.22
C LYS A 320 6.68 -8.17 -63.64
N THR A 321 6.20 -7.22 -64.42
CA THR A 321 5.95 -7.32 -65.86
C THR A 321 6.34 -6.00 -66.52
N GLU A 322 6.33 -5.89 -67.85
CA GLU A 322 6.63 -4.62 -68.52
C GLU A 322 5.61 -3.50 -68.22
N ALA A 323 4.44 -3.81 -67.64
CA ALA A 323 3.37 -2.85 -67.40
C ALA A 323 2.86 -2.80 -65.95
N ALA A 324 3.34 -3.68 -65.07
CA ALA A 324 2.84 -3.77 -63.70
C ALA A 324 3.87 -4.39 -62.75
N ALA A 325 3.82 -3.97 -61.49
CA ALA A 325 4.58 -4.52 -60.38
C ALA A 325 3.65 -4.77 -59.18
N ALA A 326 3.93 -5.79 -58.38
CA ALA A 326 3.15 -6.09 -57.17
C ALA A 326 4.03 -6.64 -56.03
N THR A 327 3.53 -6.49 -54.80
CA THR A 327 4.15 -6.98 -53.57
C THR A 327 3.10 -7.30 -52.52
N THR A 328 3.50 -8.06 -51.50
CA THR A 328 2.67 -8.31 -50.32
C THR A 328 3.28 -7.66 -49.10
N LEU A 329 2.48 -6.88 -48.38
CA LEU A 329 2.84 -6.21 -47.14
C LEU A 329 2.09 -6.84 -45.97
N THR A 330 2.77 -6.96 -44.83
CA THR A 330 2.18 -7.45 -43.58
C THR A 330 2.21 -6.35 -42.55
N CYS A 331 1.06 -6.05 -41.95
CA CYS A 331 0.98 -5.13 -40.83
C CYS A 331 1.57 -5.79 -39.58
N ALA A 332 2.50 -5.12 -38.90
CA ALA A 332 3.10 -5.61 -37.65
C ALA A 332 2.43 -4.98 -36.43
N ALA A 333 2.79 -5.46 -35.23
CA ALA A 333 2.23 -5.00 -33.98
C ALA A 333 2.47 -3.51 -33.69
N ASP A 334 3.49 -2.90 -34.33
CA ASP A 334 3.85 -1.48 -34.21
C ASP A 334 3.04 -0.56 -35.14
N GLY A 335 2.06 -1.10 -35.87
CA GLY A 335 1.19 -0.34 -36.76
C GLY A 335 1.83 0.04 -38.09
N LYS A 336 2.92 -0.61 -38.50
CA LYS A 336 3.58 -0.38 -39.80
C LYS A 336 3.50 -1.60 -40.72
N PHE A 337 3.61 -1.32 -42.02
CA PHE A 337 3.73 -2.35 -43.04
C PHE A 337 5.17 -2.80 -43.22
N TYR A 338 5.36 -4.12 -43.22
CA TYR A 338 6.64 -4.79 -43.42
C TYR A 338 6.59 -5.62 -44.70
N TYR A 339 7.69 -5.63 -45.43
CA TYR A 339 7.90 -6.45 -46.63
C TYR A 339 8.85 -7.60 -46.29
N ASP A 340 8.54 -8.84 -46.67
CA ASP A 340 9.37 -10.03 -46.38
C ASP A 340 9.69 -10.24 -44.88
N ASN A 341 8.81 -9.75 -43.99
CA ASN A 341 9.02 -9.70 -42.53
C ASN A 341 10.30 -8.92 -42.12
N LYS A 342 10.72 -7.93 -42.90
CA LYS A 342 11.91 -7.09 -42.65
C LYS A 342 11.56 -5.62 -42.50
#